data_AF-A0A0Q7APH3-F1
#
_entry.id   AF-A0A0Q7APH3-F1
#
_cell.length_a   1.000
_cell.length_b   1.000
_cell.length_c   1.000
_cell.angle_alpha   90.00
_cell.angle_beta   90.00
_cell.angle_gamma   90.00
#
_symmetry.space_group_name_H-M   'P 1'
#
loop_
_entity.id
_entity.type
_entity.pdbx_description
1 polymer ?
#
loop_
_entity_poly.entity_id
_entity_poly.type
_entity_poly.pdbx_seq_one_letter_code
_entity_poly.pdbx_strand_id
1 'polypeptide(L)'
;MAARWLFRAVRRATLVGAIAVASLGLGGCTTTGVLLGAAGLATDTSVTWEVVKHVHGRLTEGDDPPCQRLDSVQRALNVRCGAFVPGSVRVQDLRSPRLQGCVLAVATREPRFWAALPEFIDKGASPEACARSPLVELAQANACPDFAAASPSELRALRWLAEADARAVQHDVVRMLGCPNARRVGLDAVLTTWLEQGALDPGQVGFGPLGALHPDLLATTLARALEARGHTAQAGLGGHDGQLPGGFELALRDSHWAALEWWLARVPELANRVPAAQGRQLAWAPLERALRPGFLTHPETQRDLVGFLIARGADPSRKLFYDASRSILQQARALNSPLVALLDQPPAAPPATAVADASGAVIAGPGQ
;
A
#
# COMPACT_ATOMS: atom_id res chain seq x y z
N MET A 1 -44.96 -55.49 -36.62
CA MET A 1 -44.61 -55.15 -38.02
C MET A 1 -44.73 -53.64 -38.22
N ALA A 2 -43.67 -53.06 -38.81
CA ALA A 2 -43.74 -51.98 -39.81
C ALA A 2 -44.13 -50.53 -39.45
N ALA A 3 -43.79 -49.97 -38.28
CA ALA A 3 -43.98 -48.51 -38.08
C ALA A 3 -43.01 -47.80 -37.09
N ARG A 4 -41.81 -48.33 -36.84
CA ARG A 4 -40.81 -47.67 -35.95
C ARG A 4 -39.39 -47.56 -36.51
N TRP A 5 -39.18 -47.94 -37.77
CA TRP A 5 -37.84 -48.00 -38.39
C TRP A 5 -37.54 -46.92 -39.45
N LEU A 6 -38.52 -46.12 -39.89
CA LEU A 6 -38.29 -45.14 -40.98
C LEU A 6 -37.96 -43.70 -40.54
N PHE A 7 -38.17 -43.30 -39.29
CA PHE A 7 -37.90 -41.91 -38.86
C PHE A 7 -36.49 -41.66 -38.30
N ARG A 8 -35.66 -42.71 -38.15
CA ARG A 8 -34.24 -42.56 -37.75
C ARG A 8 -33.27 -42.38 -38.92
N ALA A 9 -33.74 -42.53 -40.16
CA ALA A 9 -32.91 -42.40 -41.37
C ALA A 9 -32.88 -40.96 -41.96
N VAL A 10 -33.82 -40.09 -41.61
CA VAL A 10 -33.93 -38.74 -42.21
C VAL A 10 -33.17 -37.66 -41.41
N ARG A 11 -32.77 -37.94 -40.16
CA ARG A 11 -32.00 -36.98 -39.33
C ARG A 11 -30.48 -37.04 -39.50
N ARG A 12 -29.96 -37.92 -40.36
CA ARG A 12 -28.51 -38.06 -40.64
C ARG A 12 -28.08 -37.55 -42.02
N ALA A 13 -28.99 -36.96 -42.81
CA ALA A 13 -28.68 -36.45 -44.15
C ALA A 13 -28.56 -34.91 -44.25
N THR A 14 -28.82 -34.18 -43.16
CA THR A 14 -28.66 -32.71 -43.07
C THR A 14 -27.53 -32.33 -42.11
N LEU A 15 -26.42 -33.08 -42.16
CA LEU A 15 -25.18 -32.73 -41.44
C LEU A 15 -23.91 -32.92 -42.29
N VAL A 16 -24.06 -33.10 -43.60
CA VAL A 16 -22.93 -33.23 -44.56
C VAL A 16 -22.99 -32.18 -45.68
N GLY A 17 -24.04 -31.35 -45.73
CA GLY A 17 -24.28 -30.36 -46.81
C GLY A 17 -23.88 -28.91 -46.49
N ALA A 18 -23.03 -28.66 -45.49
CA ALA A 18 -22.58 -27.30 -45.13
C ALA A 18 -21.06 -27.18 -44.96
N ILE A 19 -20.31 -28.01 -45.70
CA ILE A 19 -18.85 -27.89 -45.87
C ILE A 19 -18.60 -27.79 -47.39
N ALA A 20 -18.98 -26.66 -48.01
CA ALA A 20 -18.64 -26.41 -49.41
C ALA A 20 -18.74 -24.95 -49.89
N VAL A 21 -19.30 -24.00 -49.11
CA VAL A 21 -19.50 -22.62 -49.61
C VAL A 21 -19.17 -21.59 -48.55
N ALA A 22 -17.88 -21.35 -48.31
CA ALA A 22 -17.36 -20.11 -47.73
C ALA A 22 -15.84 -19.96 -48.00
N SER A 23 -15.37 -20.42 -49.16
CA SER A 23 -13.97 -20.33 -49.59
C SER A 23 -13.82 -19.46 -50.84
N LEU A 24 -14.40 -18.26 -50.83
CA LEU A 24 -14.13 -17.22 -51.82
C LEU A 24 -14.22 -15.83 -51.18
N GLY A 25 -13.07 -15.15 -51.11
CA GLY A 25 -13.00 -13.71 -50.90
C GLY A 25 -12.30 -13.28 -49.63
N LEU A 26 -10.96 -13.30 -49.63
CA LEU A 26 -10.06 -12.18 -49.27
C LEU A 26 -8.62 -12.69 -49.33
N GLY A 27 -7.87 -12.20 -50.32
CA GLY A 27 -6.44 -12.45 -50.47
C GLY A 27 -5.59 -11.46 -49.66
N GLY A 28 -4.39 -11.89 -49.27
CA GLY A 28 -3.35 -11.01 -48.75
C GLY A 28 -2.38 -11.64 -47.74
N CYS A 29 -1.38 -12.35 -48.26
CA CYS A 29 -0.01 -12.53 -47.72
C CYS A 29 0.21 -12.76 -46.21
N THR A 30 0.49 -14.00 -45.78
CA THR A 30 1.86 -14.52 -45.54
C THR A 30 1.81 -15.94 -44.95
N THR A 31 2.62 -16.82 -45.55
CA THR A 31 3.06 -18.16 -45.12
C THR A 31 3.60 -18.14 -43.67
N THR A 32 3.38 -19.11 -42.76
CA THR A 32 3.61 -20.56 -42.88
C THR A 32 3.07 -21.29 -41.63
N GLY A 33 2.39 -22.43 -41.83
CA GLY A 33 2.48 -23.62 -40.97
C GLY A 33 1.65 -23.69 -39.68
N VAL A 34 0.59 -24.53 -39.68
CA VAL A 34 0.53 -25.81 -38.94
C VAL A 34 -0.65 -26.62 -39.49
N LEU A 35 -0.34 -27.68 -40.24
CA LEU A 35 -1.25 -28.81 -40.46
C LEU A 35 -1.03 -29.78 -39.31
N LEU A 36 -2.04 -30.00 -38.46
CA LEU A 36 -2.07 -31.13 -37.54
C LEU A 36 -3.21 -32.06 -37.96
N GLY A 37 -2.81 -33.23 -38.45
CA GLY A 37 -3.68 -34.32 -38.83
C GLY A 37 -4.39 -34.92 -37.63
N ALA A 38 -5.63 -35.33 -37.86
CA ALA A 38 -6.40 -36.16 -36.96
C ALA A 38 -5.89 -37.61 -37.03
N ALA A 39 -5.26 -38.08 -35.95
CA ALA A 39 -5.19 -39.49 -35.60
C ALA A 39 -5.00 -39.58 -34.07
N GLY A 40 -5.97 -40.17 -33.39
CA GLY A 40 -6.01 -40.23 -31.94
C GLY A 40 -5.04 -41.24 -31.34
N LEU A 41 -4.58 -40.94 -30.13
CA LEU A 41 -4.24 -41.90 -29.08
C LEU A 41 -4.43 -41.21 -27.72
N ALA A 42 -5.17 -41.87 -26.84
CA ALA A 42 -5.44 -41.42 -25.48
C ALA A 42 -4.14 -41.33 -24.67
N THR A 43 -3.67 -40.11 -24.43
CA THR A 43 -2.77 -39.75 -23.34
C THR A 43 -3.25 -38.43 -22.76
N ASP A 44 -3.46 -38.40 -21.44
CA ASP A 44 -4.12 -37.34 -20.66
C ASP A 44 -3.31 -36.02 -20.54
N THR A 45 -2.55 -35.64 -21.56
CA THR A 45 -1.79 -34.37 -21.59
C THR A 45 -1.84 -33.65 -22.93
N SER A 46 -2.88 -33.89 -23.75
CA SER A 46 -3.02 -33.17 -25.01
C SER A 46 -3.36 -31.69 -24.76
N VAL A 47 -2.58 -30.79 -25.37
CA VAL A 47 -2.80 -29.33 -25.39
C VAL A 47 -4.23 -28.98 -25.80
N THR A 48 -4.87 -29.83 -26.61
CA THR A 48 -6.28 -29.75 -27.01
C THR A 48 -7.26 -29.79 -25.84
N TRP A 49 -7.01 -30.52 -24.76
CA TRP A 49 -7.94 -30.58 -23.62
C TRP A 49 -7.87 -29.32 -22.76
N GLU A 50 -6.69 -28.73 -22.60
CA GLU A 50 -6.55 -27.42 -21.94
C GLU A 50 -7.11 -26.27 -22.81
N VAL A 51 -7.00 -26.37 -24.14
CA VAL A 51 -7.69 -25.44 -25.06
C VAL A 51 -9.20 -25.64 -24.97
N VAL A 52 -9.70 -26.87 -24.90
CA VAL A 52 -11.14 -27.14 -24.74
C VAL A 52 -11.63 -26.69 -23.36
N LYS A 53 -10.87 -26.86 -22.27
CA LYS A 53 -11.22 -26.28 -20.96
C LYS A 53 -11.15 -24.76 -20.95
N HIS A 54 -10.21 -24.15 -21.67
CA HIS A 54 -10.11 -22.70 -21.79
C HIS A 54 -11.27 -22.14 -22.62
N VAL A 55 -11.65 -22.80 -23.71
CA VAL A 55 -12.78 -22.42 -24.57
C VAL A 55 -14.11 -22.74 -23.89
N HIS A 56 -14.23 -23.87 -23.21
CA HIS A 56 -15.40 -24.23 -22.42
C HIS A 56 -15.52 -23.33 -21.18
N GLY A 57 -14.42 -22.98 -20.53
CA GLY A 57 -14.36 -21.96 -19.48
C GLY A 57 -14.87 -20.62 -20.00
N ARG A 58 -14.37 -20.15 -21.15
CA ARG A 58 -14.89 -18.94 -21.81
C ARG A 58 -16.34 -19.03 -22.27
N LEU A 59 -16.85 -20.22 -22.56
CA LEU A 59 -18.24 -20.43 -23.01
C LEU A 59 -19.22 -20.69 -21.86
N THR A 60 -18.75 -21.10 -20.68
CA THR A 60 -19.57 -21.44 -19.51
C THR A 60 -19.49 -20.41 -18.39
N GLU A 61 -18.42 -19.61 -18.33
CA GLU A 61 -18.46 -18.29 -17.70
C GLU A 61 -19.33 -17.42 -18.59
N GLY A 62 -20.64 -17.36 -18.26
CA GLY A 62 -21.61 -16.60 -19.03
C GLY A 62 -21.06 -15.20 -19.34
N ASP A 63 -21.06 -14.84 -20.62
CA ASP A 63 -20.58 -13.54 -21.08
C ASP A 63 -21.08 -12.46 -20.15
N ASP A 64 -20.14 -11.67 -19.65
CA ASP A 64 -20.47 -10.54 -18.80
C ASP A 64 -21.58 -9.70 -19.42
N PRO A 65 -22.58 -9.27 -18.63
CA PRO A 65 -23.73 -8.57 -19.17
C PRO A 65 -23.26 -7.31 -19.92
N PRO A 66 -23.77 -7.05 -21.13
CA PRO A 66 -23.42 -5.84 -21.87
C PRO A 66 -23.79 -4.61 -21.05
N CYS A 67 -23.01 -3.52 -21.17
CA CYS A 67 -23.17 -2.31 -20.35
C CYS A 67 -24.59 -1.72 -20.33
N GLN A 68 -25.36 -1.93 -21.39
CA GLN A 68 -26.76 -1.48 -21.47
C GLN A 68 -27.70 -2.21 -20.49
N ARG A 69 -27.35 -3.45 -20.07
CA ARG A 69 -28.10 -4.27 -19.10
C ARG A 69 -27.66 -4.04 -17.65
N LEU A 70 -26.55 -3.33 -17.44
CA LEU A 70 -26.11 -2.92 -16.11
C LEU A 70 -26.94 -1.73 -15.64
N ASP A 71 -27.20 -1.68 -14.33
CA ASP A 71 -27.75 -0.49 -13.69
C ASP A 71 -26.77 0.70 -13.79
N SER A 72 -27.22 1.90 -13.46
CA SER A 72 -26.40 3.10 -13.66
C SER A 72 -25.14 3.15 -12.78
N VAL A 73 -25.18 2.56 -11.58
CA VAL A 73 -24.03 2.50 -10.66
C VAL A 73 -23.02 1.46 -11.13
N GLN A 74 -23.47 0.27 -11.49
CA GLN A 74 -22.64 -0.78 -12.08
C GLN A 74 -21.95 -0.28 -13.34
N ARG A 75 -22.66 0.46 -14.20
CA ARG A 75 -22.09 1.04 -15.42
C ARG A 75 -21.03 2.09 -15.11
N ALA A 76 -21.26 2.95 -14.11
CA ALA A 76 -20.30 3.96 -13.67
C ALA A 76 -19.01 3.34 -13.09
N LEU A 77 -19.11 2.16 -12.48
CA LEU A 77 -18.01 1.46 -11.82
C LEU A 77 -17.49 0.24 -12.59
N ASN A 78 -17.83 0.11 -13.87
CA ASN A 78 -17.33 -0.96 -14.73
C ASN A 78 -16.41 -0.41 -15.81
N VAL A 79 -15.14 -0.81 -15.76
CA VAL A 79 -14.08 -0.38 -16.69
C VAL A 79 -14.43 -0.62 -18.16
N ARG A 80 -15.25 -1.64 -18.45
CA ARG A 80 -15.67 -1.96 -19.83
C ARG A 80 -16.71 -1.01 -20.39
N CYS A 81 -17.39 -0.25 -19.54
CA CYS A 81 -18.45 0.66 -19.96
C CYS A 81 -17.96 2.05 -20.35
N GLY A 82 -16.63 2.23 -20.41
CA GLY A 82 -15.99 3.47 -20.78
C GLY A 82 -15.80 4.42 -19.61
N ALA A 83 -15.52 5.68 -19.92
CA ALA A 83 -15.41 6.73 -18.92
C ALA A 83 -16.76 7.04 -18.27
N PHE A 84 -16.72 7.46 -17.01
CA PHE A 84 -17.91 7.92 -16.29
C PHE A 84 -18.57 9.11 -17.00
N VAL A 85 -19.90 9.10 -17.07
CA VAL A 85 -20.70 10.19 -17.65
C VAL A 85 -21.44 10.91 -16.52
N PRO A 86 -21.12 12.19 -16.23
CA PRO A 86 -21.84 12.97 -15.23
C PRO A 86 -23.35 13.04 -15.50
N GLY A 87 -24.15 12.97 -14.44
CA GLY A 87 -25.61 12.93 -14.48
C GLY A 87 -26.21 11.55 -14.80
N SER A 88 -25.39 10.54 -15.10
CA SER A 88 -25.88 9.22 -15.55
C SER A 88 -26.43 8.34 -14.42
N VAL A 89 -26.13 8.64 -13.16
CA VAL A 89 -26.47 7.79 -12.02
C VAL A 89 -27.91 8.02 -11.58
N ARG A 90 -28.69 6.96 -11.39
CA ARG A 90 -30.05 7.05 -10.87
C ARG A 90 -30.01 6.88 -9.36
N VAL A 91 -30.72 7.75 -8.62
CA VAL A 91 -30.83 7.66 -7.16
C VAL A 91 -31.37 6.29 -6.71
N GLN A 92 -32.28 5.71 -7.49
CA GLN A 92 -32.82 4.38 -7.20
C GLN A 92 -31.73 3.29 -7.22
N ASP A 93 -30.81 3.35 -8.18
CA ASP A 93 -29.73 2.37 -8.31
C ASP A 93 -28.68 2.55 -7.20
N LEU A 94 -28.50 3.77 -6.68
CA LEU A 94 -27.66 4.03 -5.50
C LEU A 94 -28.25 3.51 -4.19
N ARG A 95 -29.57 3.52 -4.04
CA ARG A 95 -30.27 3.03 -2.84
C ARG A 95 -30.38 1.51 -2.78
N SER A 96 -30.28 0.84 -3.93
CA SER A 96 -30.35 -0.63 -4.02
C SER A 96 -29.32 -1.14 -5.03
N PRO A 97 -28.01 -0.91 -4.75
CA PRO A 97 -26.95 -1.24 -5.70
C PRO A 97 -26.86 -2.74 -5.85
N ARG A 98 -26.76 -3.22 -7.09
CA ARG A 98 -26.50 -4.65 -7.40
C ARG A 98 -25.01 -4.98 -7.35
N LEU A 99 -24.22 -4.21 -6.60
CA LEU A 99 -22.79 -4.40 -6.44
C LEU A 99 -22.49 -5.28 -5.23
N GLN A 100 -21.42 -6.07 -5.33
CA GLN A 100 -20.85 -6.76 -4.18
C GLN A 100 -20.00 -5.77 -3.38
N GLY A 101 -20.66 -4.90 -2.60
CA GLY A 101 -20.00 -3.95 -1.73
C GLY A 101 -20.63 -2.56 -1.74
N CYS A 102 -20.09 -1.68 -0.89
CA CYS A 102 -20.54 -0.30 -0.80
C CYS A 102 -20.07 0.50 -2.02
N VAL A 103 -20.98 1.27 -2.61
CA VAL A 103 -20.70 2.07 -3.82
C VAL A 103 -19.52 3.02 -3.60
N LEU A 104 -19.51 3.75 -2.47
CA LEU A 104 -18.41 4.67 -2.15
C LEU A 104 -17.09 3.94 -1.94
N ALA A 105 -17.08 2.76 -1.30
CA ALA A 105 -15.84 2.01 -1.10
C ALA A 105 -15.23 1.56 -2.43
N VAL A 106 -16.04 1.01 -3.34
CA VAL A 106 -15.58 0.60 -4.68
C VAL A 106 -15.07 1.80 -5.47
N ALA A 107 -15.82 2.91 -5.47
CA ALA A 107 -15.46 4.12 -6.21
C ALA A 107 -14.20 4.80 -5.65
N THR A 108 -14.04 4.83 -4.32
CA THR A 108 -12.92 5.52 -3.66
C THR A 108 -11.62 4.73 -3.80
N ARG A 109 -11.69 3.40 -3.77
CA ARG A 109 -10.51 2.52 -3.80
C ARG A 109 -9.69 2.63 -5.08
N GLU A 110 -10.31 2.94 -6.22
CA GLU A 110 -9.63 3.01 -7.51
C GLU A 110 -9.71 4.41 -8.14
N PRO A 111 -8.57 5.08 -8.40
CA PRO A 111 -8.56 6.46 -8.91
C PRO A 111 -9.37 6.69 -10.20
N ARG A 112 -9.45 5.68 -11.08
CA ARG A 112 -10.23 5.75 -12.32
C ARG A 112 -11.74 5.95 -12.11
N PHE A 113 -12.26 5.65 -10.92
CA PHE A 113 -13.67 5.80 -10.59
C PHE A 113 -13.97 7.05 -9.75
N TRP A 114 -12.95 7.83 -9.39
CA TRP A 114 -13.14 9.04 -8.57
C TRP A 114 -14.10 10.04 -9.20
N ALA A 115 -14.14 10.14 -10.53
CA ALA A 115 -15.07 11.01 -11.26
C ALA A 115 -16.56 10.77 -10.90
N ALA A 116 -16.92 9.57 -10.42
CA ALA A 116 -18.27 9.25 -9.97
C ALA A 116 -18.58 9.68 -8.53
N LEU A 117 -17.55 9.90 -7.68
CA LEU A 117 -17.72 10.22 -6.26
C LEU A 117 -18.58 11.46 -6.01
N PRO A 118 -18.38 12.61 -6.69
CA PRO A 118 -19.20 13.79 -6.43
C PRO A 118 -20.69 13.51 -6.64
N GLU A 119 -21.04 12.86 -7.75
CA GLU A 119 -22.44 12.55 -8.04
C GLU A 119 -23.04 11.51 -7.09
N PHE A 120 -22.25 10.54 -6.64
CA PHE A 120 -22.71 9.58 -5.63
C PHE A 120 -23.02 10.29 -4.30
N ILE A 121 -22.15 11.18 -3.85
CA ILE A 121 -22.34 11.97 -2.62
C ILE A 121 -23.55 12.90 -2.77
N ASP A 122 -23.65 13.64 -3.87
CA ASP A 122 -24.77 14.56 -4.14
C ASP A 122 -26.12 13.83 -4.19
N LYS A 123 -26.12 12.56 -4.59
CA LYS A 123 -27.33 11.70 -4.65
C LYS A 123 -27.58 10.90 -3.36
N GLY A 124 -26.83 11.19 -2.30
CA GLY A 124 -27.08 10.69 -0.95
C GLY A 124 -26.38 9.37 -0.61
N ALA A 125 -25.34 8.98 -1.34
CA ALA A 125 -24.45 7.92 -0.87
C ALA A 125 -23.70 8.42 0.37
N SER A 126 -23.68 7.63 1.44
CA SER A 126 -23.01 7.99 2.69
C SER A 126 -21.98 6.92 3.10
N PRO A 127 -20.86 7.32 3.72
CA PRO A 127 -19.82 6.38 4.13
C PRO A 127 -20.30 5.42 5.22
N GLU A 128 -21.26 5.82 6.06
CA GLU A 128 -21.85 4.98 7.13
C GLU A 128 -22.56 3.74 6.59
N ALA A 129 -23.07 3.79 5.36
CA ALA A 129 -23.65 2.64 4.68
C ALA A 129 -22.60 1.58 4.31
N CYS A 130 -21.31 1.93 4.34
CA CYS A 130 -20.21 1.01 4.09
C CYS A 130 -19.79 0.27 5.37
N ALA A 131 -19.44 -1.01 5.23
CA ALA A 131 -18.92 -1.83 6.34
C ALA A 131 -17.60 -1.27 6.92
N ARG A 132 -16.77 -0.67 6.07
CA ARG A 132 -15.54 0.04 6.43
C ARG A 132 -15.53 1.41 5.75
N SER A 133 -14.82 2.36 6.35
CA SER A 133 -14.59 3.66 5.72
C SER A 133 -13.99 3.53 4.31
N PRO A 134 -14.57 4.20 3.30
CA PRO A 134 -14.02 4.22 1.94
C PRO A 134 -12.55 4.67 1.86
N LEU A 135 -12.12 5.58 2.75
CA LEU A 135 -10.72 6.05 2.75
C LEU A 135 -9.76 5.03 3.35
N VAL A 136 -10.20 4.17 4.26
CA VAL A 136 -9.37 3.08 4.75
C VAL A 136 -9.14 2.05 3.63
N GLU A 137 -10.16 1.75 2.84
CA GLU A 137 -10.03 0.88 1.66
C GLU A 137 -9.05 1.47 0.63
N LEU A 138 -9.08 2.78 0.39
CA LEU A 138 -8.11 3.46 -0.48
C LEU A 138 -6.70 3.39 0.11
N ALA A 139 -6.52 3.75 1.39
CA ALA A 139 -5.21 3.78 2.03
C ALA A 139 -4.53 2.41 2.07
N GLN A 140 -5.30 1.34 2.26
CA GLN A 140 -4.81 -0.04 2.23
C GLN A 140 -4.50 -0.52 0.80
N ALA A 141 -5.24 -0.06 -0.20
CA ALA A 141 -4.98 -0.40 -1.59
C ALA A 141 -3.77 0.35 -2.17
N ASN A 142 -3.58 1.61 -1.77
CA ASN A 142 -2.49 2.44 -2.21
C ASN A 142 -2.13 3.47 -1.12
N ALA A 143 -0.93 3.33 -0.55
CA ALA A 143 -0.44 4.17 0.53
C ALA A 143 -0.23 5.65 0.12
N CYS A 144 -0.03 5.94 -1.17
CA CYS A 144 0.12 7.31 -1.67
C CYS A 144 -0.37 7.45 -3.12
N PRO A 145 -1.70 7.48 -3.35
CA PRO A 145 -2.29 7.67 -4.67
C PRO A 145 -1.80 8.95 -5.35
N ASP A 146 -1.81 8.99 -6.69
CA ASP A 146 -1.55 10.23 -7.43
C ASP A 146 -2.79 11.14 -7.40
N PHE A 147 -2.99 11.83 -6.27
CA PHE A 147 -4.11 12.75 -6.10
C PHE A 147 -4.07 13.95 -7.07
N ALA A 148 -2.93 14.26 -7.68
CA ALA A 148 -2.82 15.33 -8.67
C ALA A 148 -3.57 15.01 -9.98
N ALA A 149 -3.85 13.73 -10.25
CA ALA A 149 -4.69 13.32 -11.37
C ALA A 149 -6.18 13.60 -11.15
N ALA A 150 -6.60 13.89 -9.91
CA ALA A 150 -7.99 14.11 -9.55
C ALA A 150 -8.46 15.53 -9.93
N SER A 151 -9.71 15.66 -10.37
CA SER A 151 -10.33 16.98 -10.57
C SER A 151 -10.61 17.69 -9.24
N PRO A 152 -10.80 19.03 -9.23
CA PRO A 152 -11.13 19.74 -7.98
C PRO A 152 -12.41 19.25 -7.28
N SER A 153 -13.41 18.77 -8.03
CA SER A 153 -14.61 18.14 -7.47
C SER A 153 -14.32 16.80 -6.82
N GLU A 154 -13.44 16.00 -7.41
CA GLU A 154 -13.01 14.71 -6.85
C GLU A 154 -12.21 14.91 -5.56
N LEU A 155 -11.30 15.88 -5.53
CA LEU A 155 -10.56 16.22 -4.31
C LEU A 155 -11.50 16.67 -3.18
N ARG A 156 -12.53 17.47 -3.50
CA ARG A 156 -13.56 17.83 -2.50
C ARG A 156 -14.34 16.62 -2.01
N ALA A 157 -14.68 15.69 -2.90
CA ALA A 157 -15.35 14.44 -2.52
C ALA A 157 -14.47 13.58 -1.59
N LEU A 158 -13.18 13.42 -1.91
CA LEU A 158 -12.22 12.69 -1.07
C LEU A 158 -12.02 13.35 0.29
N ARG A 159 -11.92 14.68 0.33
CA ARG A 159 -11.87 15.45 1.57
C ARG A 159 -13.14 15.27 2.40
N TRP A 160 -14.31 15.36 1.77
CA TRP A 160 -15.59 15.13 2.44
C TRP A 160 -15.66 13.73 3.05
N LEU A 161 -15.18 12.68 2.35
CA LEU A 161 -15.12 11.33 2.91
C LEU A 161 -14.26 11.24 4.17
N ALA A 162 -13.23 12.08 4.30
CA ALA A 162 -12.37 12.12 5.48
C ALA A 162 -13.03 12.89 6.64
N GLU A 163 -13.76 13.95 6.33
CA GLU A 163 -14.39 14.82 7.33
C GLU A 163 -15.73 14.25 7.82
N ALA A 164 -16.47 13.53 6.97
CA ALA A 164 -17.80 13.00 7.27
C ALA A 164 -17.76 11.65 8.01
N ASP A 165 -16.71 10.84 7.84
CA ASP A 165 -16.61 9.50 8.45
C ASP A 165 -15.57 9.45 9.56
N ALA A 166 -16.00 9.46 10.82
CA ALA A 166 -15.10 9.34 11.97
C ALA A 166 -14.24 8.05 11.92
N ARG A 167 -14.72 6.98 11.25
CA ARG A 167 -13.96 5.73 11.08
C ARG A 167 -12.79 5.88 10.11
N ALA A 168 -12.67 7.00 9.40
CA ALA A 168 -11.52 7.34 8.57
C ALA A 168 -10.30 7.76 9.42
N VAL A 169 -10.47 8.11 10.69
CA VAL A 169 -9.37 8.46 11.60
C VAL A 169 -8.63 7.18 12.02
N GLN A 170 -7.78 6.68 11.12
CA GLN A 170 -6.98 5.47 11.28
C GLN A 170 -5.53 5.68 10.86
N HIS A 171 -4.64 4.82 11.34
CA HIS A 171 -3.20 4.86 11.05
C HIS A 171 -2.92 4.98 9.54
N ASP A 172 -3.48 4.09 8.73
CA ASP A 172 -3.19 4.04 7.30
C ASP A 172 -3.71 5.27 6.56
N VAL A 173 -4.83 5.83 6.99
CA VAL A 173 -5.40 7.05 6.40
C VAL A 173 -4.57 8.28 6.78
N VAL A 174 -4.13 8.37 8.04
CA VAL A 174 -3.18 9.43 8.47
C VAL A 174 -1.89 9.37 7.65
N ARG A 175 -1.37 8.16 7.42
CA ARG A 175 -0.20 7.94 6.54
C ARG A 175 -0.46 8.44 5.12
N MET A 176 -1.59 8.05 4.53
CA MET A 176 -1.95 8.39 3.15
C MET A 176 -2.15 9.89 2.97
N LEU A 177 -2.93 10.53 3.84
CA LEU A 177 -3.18 11.98 3.80
C LEU A 177 -1.90 12.79 4.07
N GLY A 178 -0.95 12.23 4.81
CA GLY A 178 0.34 12.87 5.05
C GLY A 178 1.38 12.67 3.95
N CYS A 179 1.11 11.84 2.95
CA CYS A 179 2.10 11.49 1.92
C CYS A 179 2.37 12.66 0.95
N PRO A 180 3.49 12.67 0.21
CA PRO A 180 3.84 13.76 -0.70
C PRO A 180 2.76 14.10 -1.73
N ASN A 181 2.06 13.09 -2.29
CA ASN A 181 1.02 13.32 -3.29
C ASN A 181 -0.21 14.01 -2.69
N ALA A 182 -0.62 13.63 -1.48
CA ALA A 182 -1.74 14.27 -0.79
C ALA A 182 -1.42 15.73 -0.42
N ARG A 183 -0.19 15.99 0.06
CA ARG A 183 0.28 17.34 0.39
C ARG A 183 0.32 18.27 -0.82
N ARG A 184 0.76 17.77 -1.99
CA ARG A 184 0.84 18.56 -3.23
C ARG A 184 -0.52 19.15 -3.65
N VAL A 185 -1.62 18.51 -3.25
CA VAL A 185 -2.99 18.96 -3.54
C VAL A 185 -3.73 19.49 -2.31
N GLY A 186 -3.06 19.62 -1.17
CA GLY A 186 -3.62 20.17 0.07
C GLY A 186 -4.58 19.25 0.83
N LEU A 187 -4.59 17.93 0.57
CA LEU A 187 -5.42 16.97 1.31
C LEU A 187 -4.91 16.73 2.74
N ASP A 188 -3.66 17.02 3.03
CA ASP A 188 -3.07 16.95 4.36
C ASP A 188 -3.69 17.95 5.35
N ALA A 189 -4.35 19.00 4.86
CA ALA A 189 -5.12 19.93 5.69
C ALA A 189 -6.18 19.21 6.56
N VAL A 190 -6.69 18.06 6.10
CA VAL A 190 -7.59 17.19 6.88
C VAL A 190 -6.96 16.76 8.21
N LEU A 191 -5.65 16.46 8.23
CA LEU A 191 -4.95 16.08 9.47
C LEU A 191 -4.95 17.21 10.48
N THR A 192 -4.81 18.45 10.00
CA THR A 192 -4.87 19.64 10.84
C THR A 192 -6.29 19.85 11.36
N THR A 193 -7.32 19.69 10.51
CA THR A 193 -8.73 19.73 10.93
C THR A 193 -9.05 18.69 12.02
N TRP A 194 -8.64 17.44 11.83
CA TRP A 194 -8.85 16.38 12.83
C TRP A 194 -8.11 16.67 14.13
N LEU A 195 -6.90 17.22 14.06
CA LEU A 195 -6.20 17.70 15.23
C LEU A 195 -7.03 18.79 15.90
N GLU A 196 -7.38 19.89 15.23
CA GLU A 196 -8.15 20.99 15.81
C GLU A 196 -9.47 20.56 16.47
N GLN A 197 -10.13 19.55 15.91
CA GLN A 197 -11.37 18.96 16.45
C GLN A 197 -11.16 18.00 17.62
N GLY A 198 -9.92 17.69 17.98
CA GLY A 198 -9.57 16.74 19.05
C GLY A 198 -9.68 15.27 18.65
N ALA A 199 -9.97 14.97 17.37
CA ALA A 199 -10.11 13.60 16.88
C ALA A 199 -8.81 12.80 16.92
N LEU A 200 -7.66 13.49 17.00
CA LEU A 200 -6.35 12.87 17.15
C LEU A 200 -5.81 12.90 18.58
N ASP A 201 -6.52 13.47 19.56
CA ASP A 201 -5.99 13.64 20.92
C ASP A 201 -5.63 12.30 21.59
N PRO A 202 -4.70 12.29 22.56
CA PRO A 202 -4.32 11.06 23.26
C PRO A 202 -5.52 10.34 23.87
N GLY A 203 -5.64 9.03 23.60
CA GLY A 203 -6.74 8.20 24.07
C GLY A 203 -8.00 8.21 23.18
N GLN A 204 -8.11 9.13 22.21
CA GLN A 204 -9.20 9.12 21.21
C GLN A 204 -8.96 8.12 20.08
N VAL A 205 -7.69 7.84 19.79
CA VAL A 205 -7.28 6.91 18.73
C VAL A 205 -6.51 5.72 19.30
N GLY A 206 -6.73 4.54 18.70
CA GLY A 206 -6.04 3.29 19.05
C GLY A 206 -4.64 3.15 18.45
N PHE A 207 -4.03 4.23 17.97
CA PHE A 207 -2.69 4.27 17.38
C PHE A 207 -1.99 5.57 17.77
N GLY A 208 -0.66 5.62 17.71
CA GLY A 208 0.08 6.87 17.93
C GLY A 208 0.16 7.71 16.65
N PRO A 209 -0.44 8.93 16.58
CA PRO A 209 -0.44 9.74 15.36
C PRO A 209 0.96 10.07 14.82
N LEU A 210 1.93 10.36 15.69
CA LEU A 210 3.33 10.57 15.30
C LEU A 210 3.93 9.33 14.61
N GLY A 211 3.50 8.13 15.02
CA GLY A 211 3.85 6.87 14.37
C GLY A 211 3.19 6.71 13.00
N ALA A 212 2.00 7.27 12.80
CA ALA A 212 1.23 7.18 11.55
C ALA A 212 1.64 8.24 10.49
N LEU A 213 2.17 9.39 10.91
CA LEU A 213 2.59 10.45 10.00
C LEU A 213 3.66 9.99 9.01
N HIS A 214 3.55 10.45 7.76
CA HIS A 214 4.62 10.34 6.77
C HIS A 214 5.94 10.91 7.31
N PRO A 215 7.12 10.31 7.02
CA PRO A 215 8.40 10.77 7.57
C PRO A 215 8.68 12.26 7.36
N ASP A 216 8.31 12.80 6.19
CA ASP A 216 8.43 14.22 5.86
C ASP A 216 7.66 15.16 6.79
N LEU A 217 6.65 14.67 7.51
CA LEU A 217 5.82 15.49 8.39
C LEU A 217 6.39 15.61 9.81
N LEU A 218 7.35 14.78 10.20
CA LEU A 218 7.91 14.77 11.57
C LEU A 218 8.65 16.06 11.92
N ALA A 219 9.16 16.79 10.92
CA ALA A 219 9.82 18.09 11.11
C ALA A 219 8.88 19.30 10.98
N THR A 220 7.57 19.09 10.80
CA THR A 220 6.60 20.17 10.51
C THR A 220 5.93 20.71 11.77
N THR A 221 5.12 21.77 11.61
CA THR A 221 4.26 22.31 12.67
C THR A 221 3.22 21.30 13.15
N LEU A 222 2.73 20.42 12.27
CA LEU A 222 1.76 19.38 12.63
C LEU A 222 2.32 18.41 13.67
N ALA A 223 3.54 17.90 13.45
CA ALA A 223 4.19 17.00 14.42
C ALA A 223 4.45 17.70 15.75
N ARG A 224 4.93 18.95 15.73
CA ARG A 224 5.11 19.75 16.95
C ARG A 224 3.80 20.01 17.69
N ALA A 225 2.70 20.23 16.98
CA ALA A 225 1.39 20.41 17.57
C ALA A 225 0.89 19.12 18.23
N LEU A 226 1.09 17.95 17.60
CA LEU A 226 0.82 16.65 18.21
C LEU A 226 1.66 16.44 19.48
N GLU A 227 2.95 16.75 19.45
CA GLU A 227 3.81 16.68 20.64
C GLU A 227 3.32 17.60 21.76
N ALA A 228 2.92 18.84 21.43
CA ALA A 228 2.36 19.79 22.39
C ALA A 228 1.05 19.31 23.03
N ARG A 229 0.33 18.39 22.37
CA ARG A 229 -0.88 17.73 22.91
C ARG A 229 -0.59 16.45 23.69
N GLY A 230 0.67 16.11 23.91
CA GLY A 230 1.08 14.97 24.72
C GLY A 230 1.29 13.68 23.92
N HIS A 231 1.27 13.73 22.58
CA HIS A 231 1.76 12.59 21.81
C HIS A 231 3.27 12.45 21.94
N THR A 232 3.75 11.22 22.05
CA THR A 232 5.17 10.93 22.16
C THR A 232 5.63 10.00 21.04
N ALA A 233 6.90 10.09 20.67
CA ALA A 233 7.52 9.14 19.77
C ALA A 233 7.34 7.69 20.28
N GLN A 234 7.59 7.45 21.57
CA GLN A 234 7.43 6.13 22.19
C GLN A 234 6.01 5.55 21.98
N ALA A 235 4.96 6.35 22.19
CA ALA A 235 3.58 5.92 21.93
C ALA A 235 3.32 5.66 20.43
N GLY A 236 4.02 6.37 19.55
CA GLY A 236 4.01 6.13 18.09
C GLY A 236 4.61 4.79 17.66
N LEU A 237 5.31 4.07 18.54
CA LEU A 237 5.81 2.72 18.28
C LEU A 237 4.84 1.63 18.75
N GLY A 238 3.72 2.03 19.37
CA GLY A 238 2.69 1.11 19.84
C GLY A 238 1.97 0.40 18.69
N GLY A 239 1.14 -0.58 19.04
CA GLY A 239 0.33 -1.27 18.06
C GLY A 239 -0.72 -0.39 17.42
N HIS A 240 -1.09 -0.75 16.20
CA HIS A 240 -2.12 -0.10 15.40
C HIS A 240 -2.88 -1.13 14.58
N ASP A 241 -4.15 -0.84 14.32
CA ASP A 241 -4.96 -1.59 13.36
C ASP A 241 -4.75 -0.96 11.96
N GLY A 242 -3.94 -1.63 11.13
CA GLY A 242 -3.54 -1.14 9.81
C GLY A 242 -2.57 -2.08 9.10
N GLN A 243 -2.47 -1.93 7.79
CA GLN A 243 -1.60 -2.73 6.92
C GLN A 243 -0.27 -2.04 6.61
N LEU A 244 -0.21 -0.71 6.74
CA LEU A 244 1.00 0.03 6.44
C LEU A 244 2.02 -0.07 7.60
N PRO A 245 3.33 -0.08 7.29
CA PRO A 245 4.36 -0.10 8.31
C PRO A 245 4.29 1.15 9.18
N GLY A 246 4.75 1.02 10.43
CA GLY A 246 4.91 2.16 11.33
C GLY A 246 5.93 3.17 10.80
N GLY A 247 5.83 4.42 11.25
CA GLY A 247 6.61 5.54 10.70
C GLY A 247 8.11 5.40 10.82
N PHE A 248 8.61 4.77 11.89
CA PHE A 248 10.02 4.47 12.03
C PHE A 248 10.49 3.43 11.01
N GLU A 249 9.74 2.35 10.80
CA GLU A 249 10.09 1.34 9.78
C GLU A 249 10.06 1.94 8.38
N LEU A 250 9.05 2.75 8.05
CA LEU A 250 9.00 3.43 6.75
C LEU A 250 10.21 4.37 6.56
N ALA A 251 10.52 5.21 7.56
CA ALA A 251 11.70 6.07 7.52
C ALA A 251 13.00 5.28 7.32
N LEU A 252 13.09 4.09 7.91
CA LEU A 252 14.24 3.20 7.74
C LEU A 252 14.31 2.60 6.32
N ARG A 253 13.18 2.13 5.78
CA ARG A 253 13.10 1.52 4.44
C ARG A 253 13.46 2.50 3.34
N ASP A 254 13.06 3.76 3.50
CA ASP A 254 13.29 4.83 2.51
C ASP A 254 14.57 5.63 2.80
N SER A 255 15.37 5.23 3.78
CA SER A 255 16.60 5.94 4.20
C SER A 255 16.35 7.43 4.48
N HIS A 256 15.24 7.74 5.14
CA HIS A 256 14.78 9.10 5.38
C HIS A 256 15.51 9.75 6.57
N TRP A 257 16.72 10.27 6.33
CA TRP A 257 17.67 10.74 7.34
C TRP A 257 17.07 11.65 8.42
N ALA A 258 16.38 12.72 8.03
CA ALA A 258 15.82 13.68 8.97
C ALA A 258 14.76 13.06 9.90
N ALA A 259 14.01 12.08 9.40
CA ALA A 259 13.02 11.37 10.21
C ALA A 259 13.68 10.38 11.15
N LEU A 260 14.71 9.66 10.68
CA LEU A 260 15.49 8.76 11.52
C LEU A 260 16.20 9.53 12.65
N GLU A 261 16.74 10.71 12.37
CA GLU A 261 17.29 11.59 13.40
C GLU A 261 16.23 12.03 14.40
N TRP A 262 15.06 12.45 13.92
CA TRP A 262 13.95 12.84 14.79
C TRP A 262 13.55 11.72 15.75
N TRP A 263 13.45 10.47 15.25
CA TRP A 263 13.11 9.29 16.03
C TRP A 263 14.20 8.93 17.04
N LEU A 264 15.46 8.86 16.59
CA LEU A 264 16.59 8.46 17.44
C LEU A 264 16.94 9.51 18.49
N ALA A 265 16.66 10.79 18.24
CA ALA A 265 16.81 11.84 19.24
C ALA A 265 15.79 11.72 20.40
N ARG A 266 14.64 11.08 20.16
CA ARG A 266 13.54 10.93 21.12
C ARG A 266 13.46 9.56 21.76
N VAL A 267 13.85 8.53 21.03
CA VAL A 267 13.89 7.13 21.47
C VAL A 267 15.22 6.51 21.02
N PRO A 268 16.33 6.81 21.70
CA PRO A 268 17.67 6.33 21.32
C PRO A 268 17.77 4.81 21.27
N GLU A 269 16.97 4.09 22.07
CA GLU A 269 16.93 2.63 22.12
C GLU A 269 16.56 2.01 20.76
N LEU A 270 15.86 2.76 19.90
CA LEU A 270 15.50 2.33 18.55
C LEU A 270 16.73 1.95 17.74
N ALA A 271 17.91 2.54 17.98
CA ALA A 271 19.15 2.17 17.29
C ALA A 271 19.44 0.66 17.37
N ASN A 272 18.99 0.02 18.45
CA ASN A 272 19.24 -1.40 18.73
C ASN A 272 17.99 -2.26 18.82
N ARG A 273 16.83 -1.66 19.10
CA ARG A 273 15.60 -2.41 19.34
C ARG A 273 14.36 -1.59 18.99
N VAL A 274 13.61 -2.10 18.02
CA VAL A 274 12.22 -1.72 17.78
C VAL A 274 11.32 -2.72 18.51
N PRO A 275 10.36 -2.26 19.33
CA PRO A 275 9.40 -3.15 19.98
C PRO A 275 8.49 -3.84 18.96
N ALA A 276 7.84 -4.92 19.38
CA ALA A 276 6.78 -5.53 18.58
C ALA A 276 5.57 -4.59 18.56
N ALA A 277 5.15 -4.15 17.37
CA ALA A 277 3.96 -3.32 17.21
C ALA A 277 2.68 -4.18 17.12
N GLN A 278 2.75 -5.38 16.53
CA GLN A 278 1.58 -6.24 16.33
C GLN A 278 1.81 -7.63 16.95
N GLY A 279 0.73 -8.33 17.31
CA GLY A 279 0.80 -9.60 18.06
C GLY A 279 1.55 -10.75 17.37
N ARG A 280 1.85 -10.64 16.07
CA ARG A 280 2.66 -11.62 15.32
C ARG A 280 4.07 -11.12 14.96
N GLN A 281 4.41 -9.89 15.32
CA GLN A 281 5.73 -9.33 15.08
C GLN A 281 6.62 -9.57 16.31
N LEU A 282 7.87 -9.96 16.07
CA LEU A 282 8.89 -9.96 17.11
C LEU A 282 9.56 -8.59 17.15
N ALA A 283 10.15 -8.25 18.31
CA ALA A 283 11.10 -7.16 18.36
C ALA A 283 12.23 -7.39 17.35
N TRP A 284 12.77 -6.32 16.79
CA TRP A 284 13.78 -6.40 15.73
C TRP A 284 14.82 -5.28 15.87
N ALA A 285 15.99 -5.45 15.24
CA ALA A 285 17.07 -4.48 15.25
C ALA A 285 17.15 -3.76 13.90
N PRO A 286 17.20 -2.41 13.85
CA PRO A 286 17.27 -1.69 12.57
C PRO A 286 18.47 -2.02 11.72
N LEU A 287 19.63 -2.16 12.36
CA LEU A 287 20.86 -2.54 11.69
C LEU A 287 20.72 -3.90 10.98
N GLU A 288 20.07 -4.87 11.62
CA GLU A 288 19.80 -6.19 11.05
C GLU A 288 18.86 -6.10 9.85
N ARG A 289 17.77 -5.33 9.95
CA ARG A 289 16.83 -5.15 8.84
C ARG A 289 17.46 -4.45 7.64
N ALA A 290 18.25 -3.41 7.86
CA ALA A 290 18.93 -2.66 6.81
C ALA A 290 19.91 -3.55 6.00
N LEU A 291 20.47 -4.59 6.62
CA LEU A 291 21.37 -5.54 5.94
C LEU A 291 20.65 -6.57 5.07
N ARG A 292 19.33 -6.76 5.24
CA ARG A 292 18.58 -7.76 4.47
C ARG A 292 18.37 -7.32 3.02
N PRO A 293 18.65 -8.19 2.04
CA PRO A 293 18.29 -7.92 0.65
C PRO A 293 16.79 -7.63 0.49
N GLY A 294 16.46 -6.59 -0.28
CA GLY A 294 15.07 -6.20 -0.58
C GLY A 294 14.31 -5.48 0.55
N PHE A 295 14.95 -5.22 1.69
CA PHE A 295 14.29 -4.45 2.75
C PHE A 295 14.17 -2.96 2.39
N LEU A 296 15.29 -2.36 1.93
CA LEU A 296 15.36 -0.95 1.54
C LEU A 296 14.72 -0.72 0.17
N THR A 297 14.01 0.40 0.05
CA THR A 297 13.48 0.91 -1.23
C THR A 297 14.61 1.37 -2.15
N HIS A 298 15.70 1.90 -1.56
CA HIS A 298 16.88 2.44 -2.22
C HIS A 298 18.15 1.67 -1.82
N PRO A 299 18.43 0.48 -2.40
CA PRO A 299 19.57 -0.35 -2.01
C PRO A 299 20.93 0.36 -2.08
N GLU A 300 21.08 1.33 -2.97
CA GLU A 300 22.27 2.16 -3.13
C GLU A 300 22.64 2.95 -1.86
N THR A 301 21.66 3.25 -1.00
CA THR A 301 21.85 3.99 0.26
C THR A 301 22.28 3.09 1.43
N GLN A 302 22.36 1.76 1.23
CA GLN A 302 22.53 0.80 2.32
C GLN A 302 23.79 1.05 3.16
N ARG A 303 24.92 1.34 2.50
CA ARG A 303 26.19 1.60 3.20
C ARG A 303 26.08 2.81 4.12
N ASP A 304 25.50 3.89 3.62
CA ASP A 304 25.33 5.14 4.36
C ASP A 304 24.35 4.95 5.51
N LEU A 305 23.29 4.17 5.32
CA LEU A 305 22.32 3.87 6.37
C LEU A 305 22.93 3.07 7.51
N VAL A 306 23.71 2.04 7.17
CA VAL A 306 24.44 1.25 8.16
C VAL A 306 25.43 2.13 8.93
N GLY A 307 26.20 2.97 8.24
CA GLY A 307 27.11 3.93 8.88
C GLY A 307 26.38 4.91 9.80
N PHE A 308 25.25 5.46 9.34
CA PHE A 308 24.40 6.36 10.12
C PHE A 308 23.89 5.71 11.40
N LEU A 309 23.42 4.46 11.34
CA LEU A 309 22.91 3.72 12.50
C LEU A 309 24.02 3.42 13.51
N ILE A 310 25.20 2.98 13.05
CA ILE A 310 26.37 2.72 13.92
C ILE A 310 26.78 4.01 14.63
N ALA A 311 26.85 5.13 13.90
CA ALA A 311 27.16 6.44 14.48
C ALA A 311 26.14 6.92 15.52
N ARG A 312 24.93 6.34 15.53
CA ARG A 312 23.86 6.60 16.51
C ARG A 312 23.68 5.46 17.52
N GLY A 313 24.70 4.62 17.68
CA GLY A 313 24.78 3.63 18.75
C GLY A 313 24.21 2.26 18.41
N ALA A 314 23.92 1.95 17.13
CA ALA A 314 23.59 0.60 16.74
C ALA A 314 24.80 -0.34 16.93
N ASP A 315 24.59 -1.47 17.61
CA ASP A 315 25.62 -2.42 17.99
C ASP A 315 25.66 -3.63 17.03
N PRO A 316 26.70 -3.78 16.19
CA PRO A 316 26.86 -4.94 15.32
C PRO A 316 27.07 -6.27 16.08
N SER A 317 27.52 -6.22 17.32
CA SER A 317 27.74 -7.41 18.17
C SER A 317 26.46 -7.91 18.85
N ARG A 318 25.37 -7.12 18.78
CA ARG A 318 24.07 -7.48 19.34
C ARG A 318 23.56 -8.80 18.78
N LYS A 319 23.00 -9.63 19.65
CA LYS A 319 22.36 -10.90 19.28
C LYS A 319 21.03 -10.68 18.56
N LEU A 320 20.72 -11.55 17.61
CA LEU A 320 19.45 -11.51 16.87
C LEU A 320 18.29 -11.89 17.80
N PHE A 321 17.15 -11.23 17.64
CA PHE A 321 15.98 -11.48 18.48
C PHE A 321 15.35 -12.86 18.26
N TYR A 322 15.53 -13.46 17.07
CA TYR A 322 15.01 -14.78 16.72
C TYR A 322 16.07 -15.89 16.79
N ASP A 323 17.34 -15.55 16.98
CA ASP A 323 18.46 -16.49 17.12
C ASP A 323 19.53 -15.89 18.02
N ALA A 324 19.46 -16.19 19.32
CA ALA A 324 20.38 -15.67 20.31
C ALA A 324 21.83 -16.20 20.15
N SER A 325 22.06 -17.23 19.34
CA SER A 325 23.40 -17.75 19.08
C SER A 325 24.21 -16.82 18.18
N ARG A 326 23.54 -16.10 17.27
CA ARG A 326 24.18 -15.24 16.26
C ARG A 326 24.07 -13.76 16.59
N SER A 327 25.14 -13.01 16.33
CA SER A 327 25.11 -11.55 16.28
C SER A 327 24.73 -11.03 14.89
N ILE A 328 24.41 -9.73 14.80
CA ILE A 328 24.16 -9.04 13.53
C ILE A 328 25.40 -9.12 12.61
N LEU A 329 26.61 -8.92 13.15
CA LEU A 329 27.86 -9.09 12.42
C LEU A 329 28.05 -10.53 11.90
N GLN A 330 27.74 -11.53 12.72
CA GLN A 330 27.80 -12.94 12.31
C GLN A 330 26.78 -13.23 11.20
N GLN A 331 25.58 -12.66 11.27
CA GLN A 331 24.57 -12.76 10.22
C GLN A 331 25.04 -12.07 8.92
N ALA A 332 25.65 -10.90 9.01
CA ALA A 332 26.20 -10.19 7.86
C ALA A 332 27.29 -11.01 7.14
N ARG A 333 28.17 -11.66 7.90
CA ARG A 333 29.18 -12.60 7.36
C ARG A 333 28.52 -13.80 6.68
N ALA A 334 27.51 -14.40 7.33
CA ALA A 334 26.78 -15.53 6.75
C ALA A 334 26.03 -15.16 5.44
N LEU A 335 25.62 -13.91 5.30
CA LEU A 335 25.00 -13.37 4.09
C LEU A 335 26.02 -12.89 3.03
N ASN A 336 27.33 -13.03 3.28
CA ASN A 336 28.40 -12.45 2.45
C ASN A 336 28.20 -10.95 2.17
N SER A 337 27.73 -10.20 3.18
CA SER A 337 27.45 -8.78 3.03
C SER A 337 28.73 -7.99 2.69
N PRO A 338 28.70 -7.07 1.71
CA PRO A 338 29.84 -6.20 1.43
C PRO A 338 30.15 -5.20 2.58
N LEU A 339 29.27 -5.13 3.58
CA LEU A 339 29.37 -4.20 4.70
C LEU A 339 30.03 -4.81 5.95
N VAL A 340 30.53 -6.06 5.89
CA VAL A 340 31.23 -6.70 7.02
C VAL A 340 32.38 -5.83 7.53
N ALA A 341 33.18 -5.25 6.64
CA ALA A 341 34.30 -4.39 7.03
C ALA A 341 33.86 -3.09 7.75
N LEU A 342 32.64 -2.60 7.49
CA LEU A 342 32.07 -1.46 8.20
C LEU A 342 31.55 -1.86 9.59
N LEU A 343 30.97 -3.06 9.69
CA LEU A 343 30.41 -3.60 10.94
C LEU A 343 31.46 -4.09 11.94
N ASP A 344 32.64 -4.50 11.45
CA ASP A 344 33.74 -5.05 12.25
C ASP A 344 34.72 -3.99 12.75
N GLN A 345 34.36 -2.70 12.62
CA GLN A 345 35.19 -1.61 13.14
C GLN A 345 35.14 -1.58 14.67
N PRO A 346 36.27 -1.35 15.34
CA PRO A 346 36.27 -1.15 16.78
C PRO A 346 35.37 0.04 17.14
N PRO A 347 34.65 0.00 18.28
CA PRO A 347 33.83 1.12 18.71
C PRO A 347 34.71 2.37 18.78
N ALA A 348 34.23 3.47 18.18
CA ALA A 348 34.95 4.73 18.19
C ALA A 348 35.29 5.11 19.63
N ALA A 349 36.57 5.42 19.88
CA ALA A 349 37.01 5.85 21.20
C ALA A 349 36.16 7.06 21.65
N PRO A 350 35.70 7.12 22.91
CA PRO A 350 34.94 8.26 23.39
C PRO A 350 35.76 9.54 23.17
N PRO A 351 35.12 10.66 22.77
CA PRO A 351 35.83 11.92 22.60
C PRO A 351 36.57 12.25 23.89
N ALA A 352 37.88 12.46 23.79
CA ALA A 352 38.71 12.85 24.92
C ALA A 352 38.09 14.12 25.52
N THR A 353 37.59 14.00 26.75
CA THR A 353 37.14 15.14 27.53
C THR A 353 38.37 16.00 27.74
N ALA A 354 38.45 17.13 27.03
CA ALA A 354 39.46 18.15 27.30
C ALA A 354 39.18 18.69 28.69
N VAL A 355 39.89 18.15 29.70
CA VAL A 355 39.98 18.74 31.02
C VAL A 355 40.75 20.04 30.84
N ALA A 356 40.04 21.15 30.81
CA ALA A 356 40.66 22.46 30.87
C ALA A 356 41.22 22.63 32.28
N ASP A 357 42.54 22.47 32.41
CA ASP A 357 43.30 22.88 33.59
C ASP A 357 43.16 24.40 33.77
N ALA A 358 42.23 24.81 34.62
CA ALA A 358 42.18 26.16 35.15
C ALA A 358 43.07 26.23 36.41
N SER A 359 44.38 26.33 36.20
CA SER A 359 45.32 26.73 37.24
C SER A 359 46.09 27.97 36.79
N GLY A 360 45.73 29.12 37.37
CA GLY A 360 46.60 30.30 37.36
C GLY A 360 45.87 31.63 37.21
N ALA A 361 45.50 32.25 38.34
CA ALA A 361 45.72 33.68 38.60
C ALA A 361 45.22 34.04 40.02
N VAL A 362 46.15 34.01 40.97
CA VAL A 362 46.03 34.70 42.27
C VAL A 362 46.20 36.20 42.00
N ILE A 363 45.15 36.98 42.23
CA ILE A 363 45.24 38.45 42.26
C ILE A 363 45.60 38.85 43.69
N ALA A 364 46.85 39.22 43.91
CA ALA A 364 47.28 40.03 45.04
C ALA A 364 47.11 41.51 44.66
N GLY A 365 46.22 42.22 45.33
CA GLY A 365 46.12 43.68 45.26
C GLY A 365 46.90 44.33 46.41
N PRO A 366 47.78 45.32 46.17
CA PRO A 366 48.39 46.09 47.23
C PRO A 366 47.47 47.25 47.65
N GLY A 367 47.54 47.60 48.93
CA GLY A 367 46.85 48.75 49.48
C GLY A 367 47.40 50.08 48.98
N GLN A 368 46.49 51.05 48.84
CA GLN A 368 46.57 52.41 49.38
C GLN A 368 45.17 53.02 49.34
#